data_AF-A0A418KU46-F1
#
_entry.id   AF-A0A418KU46-F1
#
_cell.length_a   1.000
_cell.length_b   1.000
_cell.length_c   1.000
_cell.angle_alpha   90.00
_cell.angle_beta   90.00
_cell.angle_gamma   90.00
#
_symmetry.space_group_name_H-M   'P 1'
#
loop_
_entity.id
_entity.type
_entity.pdbx_description
1 polymer ?
#
loop_
_entity_poly.entity_id
_entity_poly.type
_entity_poly.pdbx_seq_one_letter_code
_entity_poly.pdbx_strand_id
1 'polypeptide(L)' 'MTADDTHRVLHHACRRAGLDPAPAELLRRAENSVYRLPGEVIARVGRPGQAAAAGNEVRVARWLERAGLP' A
#
# COMPACT_ATOMS: atom_id res chain seq x y z
N MET A 1 7.35 -5.14 13.90
CA MET A 1 6.71 -3.94 13.33
C MET A 1 5.32 -3.86 13.91
N THR A 2 5.06 -2.81 14.70
CA THR A 2 3.81 -2.59 15.43
C THR A 2 2.75 -1.95 14.53
N ALA A 3 1.56 -1.67 15.06
CA ALA A 3 0.53 -0.92 14.34
C ALA A 3 0.90 0.54 14.11
N ASP A 4 1.58 1.14 15.08
CA ASP A 4 2.04 2.52 15.01
C ASP A 4 3.15 2.66 13.95
N ASP A 5 4.07 1.70 13.88
CA ASP A 5 5.14 1.68 12.87
C ASP A 5 4.58 1.68 11.45
N THR A 6 3.59 0.80 11.19
CA THR A 6 2.99 0.68 9.86
C THR A 6 2.17 1.90 9.48
N HIS A 7 1.51 2.53 10.46
CA HIS A 7 0.77 3.77 10.26
C HIS A 7 1.69 4.94 9.90
N ARG A 8 2.87 5.06 10.55
CA ARG A 8 3.88 6.09 10.19
C ARG A 8 4.42 5.90 8.78
N VAL A 9 4.73 4.65 8.40
CA VAL A 9 5.20 4.32 7.04
C VAL A 9 4.12 4.67 6.02
N LEU A 10 2.87 4.29 6.27
CA LEU A 10 1.72 4.66 5.43
C LEU A 10 1.65 6.17 5.23
N HIS A 11 1.66 6.95 6.31
CA HIS A 11 1.51 8.40 6.25
C HIS A 11 2.69 9.10 5.54
N HIS A 12 3.89 8.53 5.61
CA HIS A 12 5.02 9.00 4.82
C HIS A 12 4.85 8.68 3.33
N ALA A 13 4.43 7.46 2.99
CA ALA A 13 4.21 7.04 1.61
C ALA A 13 3.07 7.82 0.93
N CYS A 14 1.93 8.02 1.60
CA CYS A 14 0.81 8.79 1.09
C CYS A 14 1.22 10.23 0.74
N ARG A 15 1.95 10.91 1.63
CA ARG A 15 2.48 12.27 1.36
C ARG A 15 3.37 12.32 0.12
N ARG A 16 4.24 11.32 -0.07
CA ARG A 16 5.08 11.22 -1.26
C ARG A 16 4.29 10.94 -2.55
N ALA A 17 3.16 10.26 -2.42
CA ALA A 17 2.28 9.92 -3.54
C ALA A 17 1.21 11.00 -3.81
N GLY A 18 1.14 12.07 -3.00
CA GLY A 18 0.07 13.07 -3.10
C GLY A 18 -1.31 12.56 -2.68
N LEU A 19 -1.37 11.49 -1.88
CA LEU A 19 -2.60 10.90 -1.37
C LEU A 19 -2.89 11.37 0.05
N ASP A 20 -4.18 11.55 0.37
CA ASP A 20 -4.63 11.79 1.74
C ASP A 20 -4.59 10.49 2.55
N PRO A 21 -3.76 10.38 3.61
CA PRO A 21 -3.74 9.21 4.47
C PRO A 21 -4.92 9.15 5.45
N ALA A 22 -5.80 10.15 5.55
CA ALA A 22 -6.79 10.24 6.62
C ALA A 22 -8.26 10.24 6.11
N PRO A 23 -9.16 9.48 6.75
CA PRO A 23 -8.90 8.45 7.76
C PRO A 23 -8.30 7.17 7.14
N ALA A 24 -7.21 6.66 7.71
CA ALA A 24 -6.67 5.33 7.39
C ALA A 24 -7.29 4.27 8.30
N GLU A 25 -8.06 3.36 7.71
CA GLU A 25 -8.67 2.24 8.43
C GLU A 25 -7.82 0.97 8.24
N LEU A 26 -7.31 0.40 9.34
CA LEU A 26 -6.60 -0.89 9.27
C LEU A 26 -7.61 -2.03 9.05
N LEU A 27 -7.54 -2.67 7.89
CA LEU A 27 -8.43 -3.80 7.54
C LEU A 27 -7.86 -5.15 8.00
N ARG A 28 -6.55 -5.34 7.84
CA ARG A 28 -5.90 -6.63 8.13
C ARG A 28 -4.44 -6.44 8.52
N ARG A 29 -3.99 -7.22 9.50
CA ARG A 29 -2.59 -7.33 9.91
C ARG A 29 -2.11 -8.77 9.71
N ALA A 30 -1.35 -9.01 8.65
CA ALA A 30 -0.79 -10.33 8.36
C ALA A 30 0.65 -10.18 7.82
N GLU A 31 0.94 -10.77 6.65
CA GLU A 31 2.20 -10.53 5.94
C GLU A 31 2.41 -9.04 5.64
N ASN A 32 1.35 -8.39 5.15
CA ASN A 32 1.23 -6.95 5.00
C ASN A 32 0.23 -6.40 6.02
N SER A 33 0.42 -5.16 6.44
CA SER A 33 -0.66 -4.36 7.05
C SER A 33 -1.43 -3.67 5.94
N VAL A 34 -2.73 -3.94 5.86
CA VAL A 34 -3.62 -3.46 4.80
C VAL A 34 -4.50 -2.37 5.36
N TYR A 35 -4.48 -1.21 4.71
CA TYR A 35 -5.25 -0.04 5.09
C TYR A 35 -6.19 0.37 3.97
N ARG A 36 -7.41 0.75 4.32
CA ARG A 36 -8.31 1.50 3.45
C ARG A 36 -8.05 2.99 3.64
N LEU A 37 -7.92 3.71 2.54
CA LEU A 37 -7.80 5.16 2.46
C LEU A 37 -9.04 5.74 1.74
N PRO A 38 -9.25 7.07 1.78
CA PRO A 38 -10.24 7.73 0.94
C PRO A 38 -10.05 7.44 -0.56
N GLY A 39 -11.13 7.54 -1.34
CA GLY A 39 -11.07 7.40 -2.81
C GLY A 39 -10.83 5.97 -3.30
N GLU A 40 -11.37 4.97 -2.59
CA GLU A 40 -11.28 3.54 -2.96
C GLU A 40 -9.85 2.99 -3.04
N VAL A 41 -8.91 3.63 -2.32
CA VAL A 41 -7.50 3.22 -2.32
C VAL A 41 -7.23 2.22 -1.21
N ILE A 42 -6.58 1.10 -1.57
CA ILE A 42 -6.02 0.12 -0.63
C ILE A 42 -4.51 0.28 -0.56
N ALA A 43 -3.99 0.62 0.62
CA ALA A 43 -2.57 0.70 0.88
C ALA A 43 -2.06 -0.56 1.59
N ARG A 44 -0.93 -1.09 1.15
CA ARG A 44 -0.26 -2.26 1.73
C ARG A 44 1.11 -1.87 2.27
N VAL A 45 1.33 -2.04 3.57
CA VAL A 45 2.62 -1.83 4.22
C VAL A 45 3.26 -3.17 4.53
N GLY A 46 4.27 -3.52 3.74
CA GLY A 46 5.04 -4.75 3.88
C GLY A 46 6.20 -4.63 4.85
N ARG A 47 6.91 -5.74 5.05
CA ARG A 47 8.09 -5.82 5.91
C ARG A 47 9.32 -5.22 5.22
N PRO A 48 10.34 -4.77 5.97
CA PRO A 48 11.64 -4.41 5.40
C PRO A 48 12.19 -5.51 4.48
N GLY A 49 12.85 -5.10 3.39
CA GLY A 49 13.39 -6.02 2.38
C GLY A 49 12.42 -6.42 1.26
N GLN A 50 11.14 -6.08 1.34
CA GLN A 50 10.12 -6.44 0.33
C GLN A 50 9.96 -5.41 -0.81
N ALA A 51 10.83 -4.40 -0.91
CA ALA A 51 10.70 -3.33 -1.90
C ALA A 51 10.76 -3.83 -3.35
N ALA A 52 11.63 -4.80 -3.64
CA ALA A 52 11.74 -5.40 -4.98
C ALA A 52 10.47 -6.18 -5.36
N ALA A 53 9.92 -6.96 -4.43
CA ALA A 53 8.67 -7.69 -4.62
C ALA A 53 7.50 -6.72 -4.85
N ALA A 54 7.36 -5.68 -4.02
CA ALA A 54 6.35 -4.64 -4.21
C ALA A 54 6.47 -3.93 -5.57
N GLY A 55 7.69 -3.61 -6.00
CA GLY A 55 7.94 -3.06 -7.34
C GLY A 55 7.55 -4.02 -8.47
N ASN A 56 7.74 -5.32 -8.28
CA ASN A 56 7.30 -6.33 -9.24
C ASN A 56 5.77 -6.40 -9.32
N GLU A 57 5.07 -6.42 -8.18
CA GLU A 57 3.60 -6.41 -8.12
C GLU A 57 3.02 -5.23 -8.91
N VAL A 58 3.55 -4.01 -8.70
CA VAL A 58 3.11 -2.81 -9.44
C VAL A 58 3.37 -2.92 -10.94
N ARG A 59 4.53 -3.47 -11.35
CA ARG A 59 4.83 -3.67 -12.77
C ARG A 59 3.88 -4.66 -13.43
N VAL A 60 3.56 -5.76 -12.76
CA VAL A 60 2.60 -6.77 -13.24
C VAL A 60 1.21 -6.18 -13.33
N ALA A 61 0.73 -5.48 -12.30
CA ALA A 61 -0.58 -4.82 -12.31
C ALA A 61 -0.72 -3.85 -13.48
N ARG A 62 0.28 -3.00 -13.72
CA ARG A 62 0.30 -2.08 -14.89
C ARG A 62 0.35 -2.81 -16.22
N TRP A 63 1.00 -3.98 -16.28
CA TRP A 63 1.01 -4.79 -17.49
C TRP A 63 -0.36 -5.41 -17.77
N LEU A 64 -1.03 -5.95 -16.74
CA LEU A 64 -2.39 -6.48 -16.84
C LEU A 64 -3.36 -5.39 -17.31
N GLU A 65 -3.31 -4.20 -16.70
CA GLU A 65 -4.11 -3.04 -17.11
C GLU A 65 -3.91 -2.71 -18.60
N ARG A 66 -2.66 -2.62 -19.06
CA ARG A 66 -2.34 -2.37 -20.48
C ARG A 66 -2.80 -3.50 -21.41
N ALA A 67 -2.92 -4.73 -20.91
CA ALA A 67 -3.44 -5.87 -21.65
C ALA A 67 -4.98 -5.93 -21.66
N GLY A 68 -5.67 -4.98 -21.00
CA GLY A 68 -7.13 -4.97 -20.89
C GLY A 68 -7.66 -5.97 -19.86
N LEU A 69 -6.82 -6.39 -18.92
CA LEU A 69 -7.18 -7.32 -17.84
C LEU A 69 -7.28 -6.55 -16.52
N PRO A 70 -8.48 -6.48 -15.90
CA PRO A 70 -8.67 -5.84 -14.61
C PRO A 70 -8.10 -6.67 -13.44
#